data_AF-A0A0D2KMN8-F1
#
_entry.id   AF-A0A0D2KMN8-F1
#
_cell.length_a   1.000
_cell.length_b   1.000
_cell.length_c   1.000
_cell.angle_alpha   90.00
_cell.angle_beta   90.00
_cell.angle_gamma   90.00
#
_symmetry.space_group_name_H-M   'P 1'
#
loop_
_entity.id
_entity.type
_entity.pdbx_description
1 polymer ?
#
loop_
_entity_poly.entity_id
_entity_poly.type
_entity_poly.pdbx_seq_one_letter_code
_entity_poly.pdbx_strand_id
1 'polypeptide(L)'
;MYDAHARDIMIWQPQQPQPQPQQQQQQQQQLQQQRLRDVGPDAALLLAYHAAQNRSLFAAQCFVETLSLQLAGLQSPGSPKALGPQEVDLLVTWTLVIMLTAQELGVPFTPAQTSGSSGGEGDSGDGDSGGGGGGVTRRHGQASLGLQGFARQALQRYDSEGHNLARVAALQGAVRQQQGNGGGGGGGGFSQAAEVMQQYSRLALLTVEAAAAAGLPINRPVQEPTTVTAPTDYAPALLAGWRPGGGGGGGEPQDEAAAPETAASVEDGGDVRGAAVHLLVAFMGAVLGAPYSLQQFLAAAADAYAAGHSAAELLGALKGDEFLQAGGLLPVAAPGPGTEVDITRQLFARWLSSAYFTFASLGAAFPPAAAAAKPGWAWAGAGDEVEANALAAFVAQTLARVEAEEAEAAAVGAAADVPVEADQLAARISTLHNTPLSPCATLCIARANPEAAEQLQAVSQQIAEEIREKGTKMGRPVPSMVKLPDPSIAETSSALVAWRQQLAVVEGARALVLGQLRQQQADVQ
;
A
#
# COMPACT_ATOMS: atom_id res chain seq x y z
N MET A 1 4.79 49.96 60.15
CA MET A 1 3.69 49.11 59.66
C MET A 1 3.34 49.58 58.26
N TYR A 2 4.09 49.11 57.27
CA TYR A 2 3.78 49.29 55.86
C TYR A 2 3.26 47.93 55.39
N ASP A 3 1.95 47.82 55.20
CA ASP A 3 1.33 46.64 54.63
C ASP A 3 1.65 46.57 53.14
N ALA A 4 2.33 45.49 52.79
CA ALA A 4 2.72 45.17 51.43
C ALA A 4 1.50 44.67 50.65
N HIS A 5 0.92 45.55 49.83
CA HIS A 5 -0.02 45.16 48.79
C HIS A 5 0.72 44.37 47.69
N ALA A 6 0.69 43.04 47.80
CA ALA A 6 0.99 42.14 46.69
C ALA A 6 -0.03 42.39 45.57
N ARG A 7 0.41 43.08 44.52
CA ARG A 7 -0.34 43.21 43.27
C ARG A 7 -0.22 41.91 42.51
N ASP A 8 -1.31 41.16 42.44
CA ASP A 8 -1.49 40.08 41.46
C ASP A 8 -1.35 40.67 40.05
N ILE A 9 -0.19 40.47 39.45
CA ILE A 9 0.03 40.71 38.02
C ILE A 9 -0.60 39.51 37.31
N MET A 10 -1.89 39.63 36.96
CA MET A 10 -2.50 38.76 35.96
C MET A 10 -1.75 38.96 34.64
N ILE A 11 -0.83 38.05 34.36
CA ILE A 11 -0.20 37.93 33.04
C ILE A 11 -1.31 37.55 32.07
N TRP A 12 -1.85 38.53 31.37
CA TRP A 12 -2.78 38.31 30.27
C TRP A 12 -2.03 37.58 29.17
N GLN A 13 -2.13 36.25 29.15
CA GLN A 13 -1.67 35.47 28.01
C GLN A 13 -2.58 35.82 26.84
N PRO A 14 -2.07 36.43 25.75
CA PRO A 14 -2.87 36.64 24.56
C PRO A 14 -3.38 35.27 24.11
N GLN A 15 -4.70 35.11 24.07
CA GLN A 15 -5.34 33.94 23.47
C GLN A 15 -4.77 33.81 22.06
N GLN A 16 -3.90 32.80 21.86
CA GLN A 16 -3.46 32.47 20.51
C GLN A 16 -4.71 32.14 19.70
N PRO A 17 -4.88 32.76 18.52
CA PRO A 17 -6.01 32.47 17.65
C PRO A 17 -6.01 30.97 17.40
N GLN A 18 -7.10 30.28 17.79
CA GLN A 18 -7.24 28.87 17.49
C GLN A 18 -7.13 28.71 15.96
N PRO A 19 -6.27 27.81 15.46
CA PRO A 19 -6.20 27.54 14.04
C PRO A 19 -7.59 27.15 13.56
N GLN A 20 -8.04 27.78 12.47
CA GLN A 20 -9.34 27.47 11.90
C GLN A 20 -9.41 25.96 11.59
N PRO A 21 -10.56 25.30 11.81
CA PRO A 21 -10.68 23.84 11.63
C PRO A 21 -10.25 23.35 10.25
N GLN A 22 -10.37 24.18 9.19
CA GLN A 22 -9.84 23.89 7.86
C GLN A 22 -8.32 23.76 7.81
N GLN A 23 -7.59 24.66 8.48
CA GLN A 23 -6.13 24.64 8.50
C GLN A 23 -5.61 23.39 9.24
N GLN A 24 -6.31 22.99 10.31
CA GLN A 24 -5.96 21.78 11.06
C GLN A 24 -6.20 20.50 10.24
N GLN A 25 -7.27 20.45 9.45
CA GLN A 25 -7.54 19.33 8.54
C GLN A 25 -6.50 19.26 7.41
N GLN A 26 -6.13 20.41 6.83
CA GLN A 26 -5.12 20.48 5.78
C GLN A 26 -3.74 20.06 6.30
N GLN A 27 -3.36 20.50 7.51
CA GLN A 27 -2.10 20.10 8.14
C GLN A 27 -2.07 18.59 8.46
N GLN A 28 -3.18 18.01 8.91
CA GLN A 28 -3.27 16.55 9.09
C GLN A 28 -3.11 15.79 7.77
N GLN A 29 -3.73 16.27 6.68
CA GLN A 29 -3.56 15.67 5.36
C GLN A 29 -2.11 15.78 4.86
N GLN A 30 -1.45 16.92 5.06
CA GLN A 30 -0.04 17.11 4.70
C GLN A 30 0.87 16.18 5.50
N LEU A 31 0.66 16.06 6.81
CA LEU A 31 1.41 15.13 7.66
C LEU A 31 1.18 13.67 7.24
N GLN A 32 -0.05 13.31 6.83
CA GLN A 32 -0.31 11.98 6.30
C GLN A 32 0.43 11.75 4.97
N GLN A 33 0.43 12.72 4.06
CA GLN A 33 1.16 12.63 2.78
C GLN A 33 2.68 12.56 2.97
N GLN A 34 3.24 13.36 3.88
CA GLN A 34 4.67 13.29 4.22
C GLN A 34 5.02 11.93 4.83
N ARG A 35 4.22 11.42 5.77
CA ARG A 35 4.41 10.07 6.33
C ARG A 35 4.28 8.95 5.31
N LEU A 36 3.48 9.15 4.26
CA LEU A 36 3.39 8.21 3.15
C LEU A 36 4.64 8.26 2.27
N ARG A 37 5.31 9.41 2.14
CA ARG A 37 6.57 9.54 1.39
C ARG A 37 7.82 9.17 2.16
N ASP A 38 7.78 9.29 3.48
CA ASP A 38 8.82 8.75 4.34
C ASP A 38 8.70 7.23 4.28
N VAL A 39 9.31 6.63 3.24
CA VAL A 39 9.47 5.18 3.09
C VAL A 39 10.49 4.72 4.11
N GLY A 40 10.10 4.85 5.38
CA GLY A 40 10.81 4.28 6.50
C GLY A 40 10.90 2.77 6.30
N PRO A 41 11.87 2.14 6.94
CA PRO A 41 12.03 0.72 6.77
C PRO A 41 10.86 -0.10 7.39
N ASP A 42 10.05 0.53 8.25
CA ASP A 42 8.71 0.05 8.63
C ASP A 42 7.73 -0.03 7.43
N ALA A 43 7.73 0.98 6.55
CA ALA A 43 6.90 1.01 5.35
C ALA A 43 7.27 -0.13 4.39
N ALA A 44 8.58 -0.36 4.24
CA ALA A 44 9.09 -1.47 3.45
C ALA A 44 8.63 -2.84 3.97
N LEU A 45 8.67 -3.04 5.30
CA LEU A 45 8.18 -4.26 5.93
C LEU A 45 6.68 -4.43 5.72
N LEU A 46 5.89 -3.37 5.90
CA LEU A 46 4.45 -3.39 5.67
C LEU A 46 4.11 -3.72 4.21
N LEU A 47 4.84 -3.14 3.25
CA LEU A 47 4.66 -3.45 1.83
C LEU A 47 4.98 -4.91 1.52
N ALA A 48 6.11 -5.39 2.02
CA ALA A 48 6.50 -6.79 1.84
C ALA A 48 5.51 -7.75 2.51
N TYR A 49 4.96 -7.39 3.68
CA TYR A 49 3.91 -8.14 4.36
C TYR A 49 2.64 -8.24 3.52
N HIS A 50 2.09 -7.11 3.06
CA HIS A 50 0.89 -7.10 2.21
C HIS A 50 1.13 -7.90 0.93
N ALA A 51 2.27 -7.72 0.27
CA ALA A 51 2.60 -8.46 -0.93
C ALA A 51 2.77 -9.97 -0.68
N ALA A 52 3.30 -10.38 0.48
CA ALA A 52 3.48 -11.78 0.85
C ALA A 52 2.16 -12.51 1.17
N GLN A 53 1.06 -11.78 1.42
CA GLN A 53 -0.27 -12.38 1.57
C GLN A 53 -0.72 -13.10 0.29
N ASN A 54 -0.25 -12.69 -0.90
CA ASN A 54 -0.58 -13.37 -2.15
C ASN A 54 0.14 -14.71 -2.34
N ARG A 55 0.79 -15.26 -1.32
CA ARG A 55 1.66 -16.43 -1.51
C ARG A 55 2.73 -16.10 -2.57
N SER A 56 3.18 -14.85 -2.64
CA SER A 56 4.31 -14.41 -3.46
C SER A 56 5.61 -14.84 -2.80
N LEU A 57 6.48 -15.56 -3.53
CA LEU A 57 7.77 -16.02 -3.02
C LEU A 57 8.72 -14.84 -2.95
N PHE A 58 8.70 -14.00 -3.99
CA PHE A 58 9.49 -12.79 -4.08
C PHE A 58 9.16 -11.82 -2.95
N ALA A 59 7.87 -11.56 -2.69
CA ALA A 59 7.46 -10.68 -1.60
C ALA A 59 7.82 -11.24 -0.22
N ALA A 60 7.66 -12.55 -0.03
CA ALA A 60 8.06 -13.19 1.21
C ALA A 60 9.59 -13.15 1.40
N GLN A 61 10.37 -13.19 0.32
CA GLN A 61 11.82 -13.03 0.38
C GLN A 61 12.18 -11.59 0.75
N CYS A 62 11.57 -10.61 0.09
CA CYS A 62 11.66 -9.19 0.45
C CYS A 62 11.32 -8.96 1.94
N PHE A 63 10.28 -9.63 2.44
CA PHE A 63 9.85 -9.56 3.83
C PHE A 63 10.91 -10.09 4.80
N VAL A 64 11.46 -11.27 4.52
CA VAL A 64 12.57 -11.86 5.30
C VAL A 64 13.81 -10.96 5.28
N GLU A 65 14.17 -10.43 4.10
CA GLU A 65 15.31 -9.52 3.95
C GLU A 65 15.10 -8.23 4.76
N THR A 66 13.93 -7.61 4.70
CA THR A 66 13.64 -6.39 5.49
C THR A 66 13.64 -6.64 7.00
N LEU A 67 13.14 -7.78 7.48
CA LEU A 67 13.15 -8.12 8.91
C LEU A 67 14.57 -8.20 9.49
N SER A 68 15.54 -8.67 8.70
CA SER A 68 16.94 -8.74 9.13
C SER A 68 17.52 -7.36 9.48
N LEU A 69 16.97 -6.30 8.89
CA LEU A 69 17.42 -4.91 9.09
C LEU A 69 16.70 -4.17 10.23
N GLN A 70 15.57 -4.68 10.76
CA GLN A 70 14.52 -3.80 11.28
C GLN A 70 13.92 -4.12 12.64
N LEU A 71 14.42 -5.14 13.35
CA LEU A 71 13.80 -5.61 14.60
C LEU A 71 13.67 -4.57 15.74
N ALA A 72 14.27 -3.39 15.61
CA ALA A 72 14.18 -2.29 16.58
C ALA A 72 13.08 -1.23 16.29
N GLY A 73 12.51 -1.15 15.08
CA GLY A 73 11.70 0.01 14.64
C GLY A 73 10.18 -0.05 14.90
N LEU A 74 9.60 -1.26 14.86
CA LEU A 74 8.15 -1.47 14.74
C LEU A 74 7.29 -1.06 15.95
N GLN A 75 7.90 -0.65 17.05
CA GLN A 75 7.19 -0.20 18.26
C GLN A 75 7.11 1.33 18.40
N SER A 76 7.53 2.07 17.37
CA SER A 76 7.52 3.53 17.41
C SER A 76 6.08 4.06 17.54
N PRO A 77 5.75 4.80 18.62
CA PRO A 77 4.42 5.36 18.84
C PRO A 77 4.16 6.48 17.83
N GLY A 78 3.64 6.11 16.65
CA GLY A 78 3.45 7.03 15.54
C GLY A 78 3.25 6.38 14.18
N SER A 79 3.49 5.06 14.05
CA SER A 79 3.18 4.33 12.82
C SER A 79 1.68 4.45 12.49
N PRO A 80 1.32 4.65 11.21
CA PRO A 80 -0.07 4.70 10.81
C PRO A 80 -0.78 3.42 11.27
N LYS A 81 -2.07 3.51 11.63
CA LYS A 81 -2.95 2.34 11.81
C LYS A 81 -3.21 1.65 10.46
N ALA A 82 -2.14 1.26 9.77
CA ALA A 82 -2.17 0.56 8.50
C ALA A 82 -2.60 -0.90 8.70
N LEU A 83 -2.32 -1.45 9.88
CA LEU A 83 -2.69 -2.82 10.24
C LEU A 83 -3.80 -2.85 11.28
N GLY A 84 -4.81 -3.67 11.01
CA GLY A 84 -5.78 -4.09 12.02
C GLY A 84 -5.12 -4.98 13.10
N PRO A 85 -5.73 -5.13 14.28
CA PRO A 85 -5.17 -5.95 15.36
C PRO A 85 -4.81 -7.38 14.95
N GLN A 86 -5.67 -8.01 14.13
CA GLN A 86 -5.43 -9.35 13.61
C GLN A 86 -4.23 -9.42 12.64
N GLU A 87 -4.01 -8.37 11.85
CA GLU A 87 -2.89 -8.31 10.93
C GLU A 87 -1.58 -8.06 11.68
N VAL A 88 -1.61 -7.28 12.76
CA VAL A 88 -0.48 -7.13 13.67
C VAL A 88 -0.12 -8.48 14.29
N ASP A 89 -1.10 -9.24 14.81
CA ASP A 89 -0.87 -10.57 15.37
C ASP A 89 -0.29 -11.53 14.33
N LEU A 90 -0.78 -11.48 13.10
CA LEU A 90 -0.28 -12.30 11.98
C LEU A 90 1.17 -11.92 11.61
N LEU A 91 1.46 -10.62 11.48
CA LEU A 91 2.78 -10.10 11.18
C LEU A 91 3.80 -10.49 12.26
N VAL A 92 3.43 -10.33 13.54
CA VAL A 92 4.25 -10.77 14.68
C VAL A 92 4.50 -12.27 14.60
N THR A 93 3.47 -13.05 14.30
CA THR A 93 3.61 -14.51 14.18
C THR A 93 4.55 -14.91 13.04
N TRP A 94 4.45 -14.26 11.87
CA TRP A 94 5.32 -14.50 10.73
C TRP A 94 6.77 -14.15 11.06
N THR A 95 6.97 -13.00 11.71
CA THR A 95 8.28 -12.56 12.19
C THR A 95 8.87 -13.57 13.17
N LEU A 96 8.08 -14.07 14.12
CA LEU A 96 8.50 -15.10 15.06
C LEU A 96 8.89 -16.41 14.35
N VAL A 97 8.13 -16.86 13.36
CA VAL A 97 8.47 -18.06 12.58
C VAL A 97 9.82 -17.89 11.88
N ILE A 98 10.08 -16.73 11.26
CA ILE A 98 11.34 -16.43 10.58
C ILE A 98 12.51 -16.40 11.58
N MET A 99 12.35 -15.67 12.70
CA MET A 99 13.39 -15.56 13.72
C MET A 99 13.71 -16.91 14.36
N LEU A 100 12.69 -17.69 14.73
CA LEU A 100 12.88 -19.02 15.31
C LEU A 100 13.53 -19.97 14.30
N THR A 101 13.18 -19.88 13.02
CA THR A 101 13.81 -20.70 11.98
C THR A 101 15.29 -20.32 11.81
N ALA A 102 15.61 -19.02 11.72
CA ALA A 102 16.99 -18.54 11.65
C ALA A 102 17.82 -18.93 12.90
N GLN A 103 17.19 -18.91 14.08
CA GLN A 103 17.83 -19.34 15.33
C GLN A 103 18.14 -20.85 15.30
N GLU A 104 17.21 -21.68 14.85
CA GLU A 104 17.40 -23.14 14.75
C GLU A 104 18.38 -23.52 13.62
N LEU A 105 18.57 -22.64 12.63
CA LEU A 105 19.68 -22.72 11.66
C LEU A 105 21.03 -22.33 12.29
N GLY A 106 21.02 -21.64 13.42
CA GLY A 106 22.23 -21.13 14.07
C GLY A 106 22.78 -19.88 13.41
N VAL A 107 21.95 -19.11 12.70
CA VAL A 107 22.34 -17.79 12.19
C VAL A 107 22.62 -16.90 13.41
N PRO A 108 23.83 -16.31 13.52
CA PRO A 108 24.18 -15.49 14.66
C PRO A 108 23.33 -14.21 14.65
N PHE A 109 22.41 -14.10 15.60
CA PHE A 109 21.82 -12.81 15.92
C PHE A 109 22.86 -12.01 16.69
N THR A 110 23.53 -11.07 16.03
CA THR A 110 24.23 -10.01 16.77
C THR A 110 23.16 -9.25 17.54
N PRO A 111 23.08 -9.38 18.88
CA PRO A 111 22.20 -8.48 19.62
C PRO A 111 22.68 -7.08 19.26
N ALA A 112 21.77 -6.23 18.77
CA ALA A 112 22.07 -4.83 18.52
C ALA A 112 22.84 -4.34 19.76
N GLN A 113 24.12 -3.98 19.58
CA GLN A 113 24.97 -3.58 20.68
C GLN A 113 24.17 -2.53 21.44
N THR A 114 23.70 -2.88 22.64
CA THR A 114 23.08 -1.95 23.57
C THR A 114 24.19 -1.00 23.96
N SER A 115 24.40 -0.01 23.10
CA SER A 115 25.36 1.06 23.23
C SER A 115 24.99 1.84 24.48
N GLY A 116 25.79 1.67 25.53
CA GLY A 116 25.85 2.62 26.63
C GLY A 116 24.96 2.30 27.84
N SER A 117 25.44 1.42 28.71
CA SER A 117 25.38 1.68 30.15
C SER A 117 26.63 1.14 30.83
N SER A 118 27.80 1.56 30.34
CA SER A 118 29.05 1.47 31.09
C SER A 118 29.06 2.59 32.14
N GLY A 119 28.59 2.27 33.34
CA GLY A 119 28.55 3.23 34.45
C GLY A 119 28.02 2.59 35.73
N GLY A 120 28.64 1.50 36.16
CA GLY A 120 28.24 0.78 37.36
C GLY A 120 29.31 -0.20 37.80
N GLU A 121 30.46 0.32 38.21
CA GLU A 121 31.40 -0.43 39.05
C GLU A 121 30.67 -0.84 40.34
N GLY A 122 30.48 -2.15 40.51
CA GLY A 122 29.70 -2.70 41.60
C GLY A 122 30.02 -4.18 41.84
N ASP A 123 31.23 -4.39 42.34
CA ASP A 123 31.57 -5.35 43.40
C ASP A 123 31.29 -6.86 43.21
N SER A 124 32.37 -7.56 42.82
CA SER A 124 32.91 -8.80 43.42
C SER A 124 31.95 -9.77 44.14
N GLY A 125 31.27 -10.62 43.38
CA GLY A 125 30.59 -11.81 43.89
C GLY A 125 31.12 -13.09 43.22
N ASP A 126 32.10 -13.72 43.87
CA ASP A 126 32.66 -15.02 43.53
C ASP A 126 31.59 -16.11 43.67
N GLY A 127 31.20 -16.76 42.58
CA GLY A 127 30.02 -17.62 42.56
C GLY A 127 29.82 -18.42 41.28
N ASP A 128 30.52 -19.53 41.21
CA ASP A 128 30.17 -20.80 40.55
C ASP A 128 29.83 -20.79 39.04
N SER A 129 30.77 -21.38 38.29
CA SER A 129 30.71 -21.59 36.85
C SER A 129 29.76 -22.74 36.50
N GLY A 130 28.52 -22.42 36.13
CA GLY A 130 27.55 -23.40 35.64
C GLY A 130 26.74 -22.91 34.44
N GLY A 131 27.15 -23.31 33.23
CA GLY A 131 26.26 -23.51 32.08
C GLY A 131 25.69 -22.26 31.38
N GLY A 132 26.53 -21.55 30.63
CA GLY A 132 26.11 -20.53 29.67
C GLY A 132 25.29 -21.13 28.51
N GLY A 133 24.02 -20.75 28.40
CA GLY A 133 23.14 -21.16 27.30
C GLY A 133 21.64 -20.93 27.53
N GLY A 134 21.21 -20.64 28.77
CA GLY A 134 19.79 -20.55 29.14
C GLY A 134 19.12 -19.17 29.09
N GLY A 135 19.71 -18.17 28.42
CA GLY A 135 19.28 -16.77 28.55
C GLY A 135 17.98 -16.37 27.83
N VAL A 136 17.56 -17.10 26.81
CA VAL A 136 16.43 -16.68 25.95
C VAL A 136 15.13 -17.47 26.24
N THR A 137 15.22 -18.66 26.85
CA THR A 137 14.06 -19.56 26.98
C THR A 137 13.04 -19.20 28.06
N ARG A 138 13.35 -18.30 29.01
CA ARG A 138 12.46 -18.03 30.17
C ARG A 138 11.37 -16.99 29.95
N ARG A 139 11.31 -16.28 28.81
CA ARG A 139 10.27 -15.27 28.52
C ARG A 139 9.28 -15.65 27.43
N HIS A 140 9.41 -16.84 26.85
CA HIS A 140 8.58 -17.27 25.73
C HIS A 140 7.28 -17.91 26.23
N GLY A 141 6.14 -17.31 25.91
CA GLY A 141 4.82 -17.88 26.19
C GLY A 141 4.62 -19.24 25.49
N GLN A 142 3.59 -19.99 25.92
CA GLN A 142 3.29 -21.33 25.38
C GLN A 142 3.15 -21.34 23.85
N ALA A 143 2.63 -20.26 23.25
CA ALA A 143 2.53 -20.11 21.80
C ALA A 143 3.90 -20.11 21.09
N SER A 144 4.89 -19.40 21.62
CA SER A 144 6.24 -19.38 21.03
C SER A 144 6.97 -20.72 21.12
N LEU A 145 6.73 -21.51 22.18
CA LEU A 145 7.26 -22.88 22.26
C LEU A 145 6.65 -23.79 21.19
N GLY A 146 5.34 -23.63 20.91
CA GLY A 146 4.67 -24.33 19.82
C GLY A 146 5.27 -23.96 18.45
N LEU A 147 5.48 -22.67 18.20
CA LEU A 147 6.11 -22.19 16.95
C LEU A 147 7.56 -22.65 16.81
N GLN A 148 8.32 -22.73 17.91
CA GLN A 148 9.68 -23.26 17.89
C GLN A 148 9.69 -24.76 17.55
N GLY A 149 8.79 -25.54 18.16
CA GLY A 149 8.60 -26.95 17.80
C GLY A 149 8.23 -27.13 16.33
N PHE A 150 7.38 -26.25 15.81
CA PHE A 150 7.04 -26.20 14.40
C PHE A 150 8.25 -25.89 13.50
N ALA A 151 9.05 -24.86 13.82
CA ALA A 151 10.25 -24.51 13.05
C ALA A 151 11.24 -25.68 13.00
N ARG A 152 11.48 -26.36 14.13
CA ARG A 152 12.30 -27.59 14.18
C ARG A 152 11.76 -28.69 13.28
N GLN A 153 10.45 -28.93 13.32
CA GLN A 153 9.81 -29.94 12.49
C GLN A 153 9.93 -29.60 11.00
N ALA A 154 9.74 -28.33 10.63
CA ALA A 154 9.89 -27.86 9.25
C ALA A 154 11.33 -28.09 8.76
N LEU A 155 12.33 -27.73 9.57
CA LEU A 155 13.74 -27.98 9.25
C LEU A 155 14.10 -29.46 9.23
N GLN A 156 13.49 -30.29 10.08
CA GLN A 156 13.69 -31.73 10.04
C GLN A 156 13.18 -32.30 8.71
N ARG A 157 11.99 -31.88 8.27
CA ARG A 157 11.43 -32.29 6.97
C ARG A 157 12.26 -31.81 5.79
N TYR A 158 12.80 -30.59 5.86
CA TYR A 158 13.73 -30.07 4.84
C TYR A 158 14.94 -31.02 4.70
N ASP A 159 15.58 -31.36 5.81
CA ASP A 159 16.77 -32.22 5.82
C ASP A 159 16.49 -33.68 5.44
N SER A 160 15.51 -34.32 6.08
CA SER A 160 15.33 -35.76 5.99
C SER A 160 14.53 -36.19 4.76
N GLU A 161 13.59 -35.35 4.31
CA GLU A 161 12.66 -35.68 3.24
C GLU A 161 12.92 -34.87 1.95
N GLY A 162 13.83 -33.89 1.99
CA GLY A 162 14.08 -33.00 0.85
C GLY A 162 12.88 -32.10 0.56
N HIS A 163 12.18 -31.62 1.60
CA HIS A 163 11.08 -30.68 1.44
C HIS A 163 11.59 -29.27 1.18
N ASN A 164 11.84 -28.92 -0.09
CA ASN A 164 12.20 -27.57 -0.52
C ASN A 164 10.97 -26.72 -0.91
N LEU A 165 11.19 -25.42 -1.17
CA LEU A 165 10.11 -24.50 -1.57
C LEU A 165 9.40 -24.92 -2.84
N ALA A 166 10.16 -25.33 -3.86
CA ALA A 166 9.60 -25.81 -5.13
C ALA A 166 8.62 -26.97 -4.92
N ARG A 167 8.95 -27.93 -4.06
CA ARG A 167 8.09 -29.07 -3.73
C ARG A 167 6.86 -28.66 -2.95
N VAL A 168 6.99 -27.76 -1.99
CA VAL A 168 5.82 -27.24 -1.24
C VAL A 168 4.89 -26.46 -2.15
N ALA A 169 5.42 -25.63 -3.05
CA ALA A 169 4.63 -24.92 -4.07
C ALA A 169 3.90 -25.91 -5.00
N ALA A 170 4.59 -26.94 -5.48
CA ALA A 170 3.99 -27.99 -6.31
C ALA A 170 2.86 -28.73 -5.59
N LEU A 171 3.05 -29.07 -4.30
CA LEU A 171 2.01 -29.72 -3.48
C LEU A 171 0.80 -28.80 -3.28
N GLN A 172 1.02 -27.51 -3.01
CA GLN A 172 -0.07 -26.53 -2.87
C GLN A 172 -0.84 -26.35 -4.19
N GLY A 173 -0.14 -26.35 -5.33
CA GLY A 173 -0.75 -26.31 -6.65
C GLY A 173 -1.61 -27.55 -6.95
N ALA A 174 -1.08 -28.75 -6.70
CA ALA A 174 -1.80 -30.01 -6.91
C ALA A 174 -3.08 -30.09 -6.06
N VAL A 175 -2.99 -29.66 -4.81
CA VAL A 175 -4.14 -29.59 -3.89
C VAL A 175 -5.24 -28.66 -4.41
N ARG A 176 -4.89 -27.50 -4.97
CA ARG A 176 -5.85 -26.57 -5.58
C ARG A 176 -6.48 -27.14 -6.85
N GLN A 177 -5.68 -27.78 -7.70
CA GLN A 177 -6.18 -28.36 -8.95
C GLN A 177 -7.16 -29.49 -8.69
N GLN A 178 -6.91 -30.32 -7.68
CA GLN A 178 -7.84 -31.38 -7.26
C GLN A 178 -9.18 -30.81 -6.78
N GLN A 179 -9.18 -29.60 -6.22
CA GLN A 179 -10.38 -28.90 -5.78
C GLN A 179 -11.14 -28.23 -6.94
N GLY A 180 -10.43 -27.64 -7.89
CA GLY A 180 -11.03 -26.99 -9.06
C GLY A 180 -11.65 -27.97 -10.08
N ASN A 181 -11.12 -29.19 -10.16
CA ASN A 181 -11.59 -30.19 -11.14
C ASN A 181 -12.69 -31.13 -10.58
N GLY A 182 -12.98 -31.05 -9.28
CA GLY A 182 -14.10 -31.73 -8.65
C GLY A 182 -15.39 -30.93 -8.85
N GLY A 183 -15.98 -30.99 -10.06
CA GLY A 183 -17.18 -30.25 -10.46
C GLY A 183 -18.49 -30.61 -9.74
N GLY A 184 -18.44 -30.93 -8.45
CA GLY A 184 -19.60 -31.27 -7.63
C GLY A 184 -19.63 -30.50 -6.32
N GLY A 185 -20.33 -29.36 -6.34
CA GLY A 185 -21.08 -28.61 -5.30
C GLY A 185 -20.92 -28.84 -3.78
N GLY A 186 -19.93 -29.57 -3.28
CA GLY A 186 -19.70 -29.81 -1.87
C GLY A 186 -18.60 -28.89 -1.37
N GLY A 187 -18.98 -27.84 -0.64
CA GLY A 187 -18.09 -26.86 -0.02
C GLY A 187 -17.17 -27.42 1.06
N GLY A 188 -16.30 -28.36 0.71
CA GLY A 188 -15.12 -28.71 1.49
C GLY A 188 -14.07 -27.61 1.34
N GLY A 189 -14.36 -26.43 1.88
CA GLY A 189 -13.37 -25.37 2.02
C GLY A 189 -12.19 -25.90 2.82
N PHE A 190 -10.97 -25.53 2.43
CA PHE A 190 -9.81 -25.79 3.29
C PHE A 190 -10.09 -25.19 4.66
N SER A 191 -9.71 -25.91 5.72
CA SER A 191 -9.71 -25.29 7.04
C SER A 191 -8.73 -24.11 6.97
N GLN A 192 -9.18 -22.92 7.39
CA GLN A 192 -8.31 -21.73 7.45
C GLN A 192 -7.01 -22.03 8.21
N ALA A 193 -7.07 -22.92 9.21
CA ALA A 193 -5.91 -23.43 9.93
C ALA A 193 -4.89 -24.13 9.02
N ALA A 194 -5.32 -24.95 8.06
CA ALA A 194 -4.41 -25.61 7.13
C ALA A 194 -3.70 -24.60 6.20
N GLU A 195 -4.40 -23.55 5.76
CA GLU A 195 -3.80 -22.50 4.93
C GLU A 195 -2.74 -21.70 5.71
N VAL A 196 -3.04 -21.35 6.97
CA VAL A 196 -2.09 -20.68 7.86
C VAL A 196 -0.85 -21.54 8.10
N MET A 197 -1.03 -22.84 8.36
CA MET A 197 0.10 -23.76 8.56
C MET A 197 0.93 -23.97 7.30
N GLN A 198 0.30 -23.96 6.12
CA GLN A 198 1.00 -23.98 4.83
C GLN A 198 1.85 -22.73 4.65
N GLN A 199 1.33 -21.55 5.02
CA GLN A 199 2.07 -20.30 4.95
C GLN A 199 3.26 -20.29 5.93
N TYR A 200 3.10 -20.77 7.17
CA TYR A 200 4.21 -20.88 8.12
C TYR A 200 5.30 -21.84 7.64
N SER A 201 4.90 -22.96 7.06
CA SER A 201 5.85 -23.93 6.49
C SER A 201 6.67 -23.28 5.38
N ARG A 202 5.99 -22.51 4.52
CA ARG A 202 6.64 -21.77 3.46
C ARG A 202 7.60 -20.71 3.97
N LEU A 203 7.22 -19.91 4.97
CA LEU A 203 8.10 -18.89 5.56
C LEU A 203 9.34 -19.51 6.18
N ALA A 204 9.20 -20.64 6.87
CA ALA A 204 10.33 -21.38 7.42
C ALA A 204 11.28 -21.84 6.30
N LEU A 205 10.77 -22.53 5.27
CA LEU A 205 11.59 -22.99 4.15
C LEU A 205 12.24 -21.84 3.37
N LEU A 206 11.54 -20.71 3.23
CA LEU A 206 12.08 -19.51 2.58
C LEU A 206 13.21 -18.89 3.39
N THR A 207 13.08 -18.86 4.71
CA THR A 207 14.16 -18.41 5.59
C THR A 207 15.42 -19.25 5.40
N VAL A 208 15.26 -20.58 5.24
CA VAL A 208 16.37 -21.51 4.99
C VAL A 208 17.05 -21.21 3.65
N GLU A 209 16.28 -21.18 2.56
CA GLU A 209 16.84 -20.96 1.23
C GLU A 209 17.43 -19.55 1.08
N ALA A 210 16.81 -18.53 1.66
CA ALA A 210 17.33 -17.16 1.66
C ALA A 210 18.63 -17.04 2.47
N ALA A 211 18.71 -17.66 3.65
CA ALA A 211 19.94 -17.67 4.45
C ALA A 211 21.09 -18.38 3.73
N ALA A 212 20.80 -19.49 3.04
CA ALA A 212 21.77 -20.22 2.23
C ALA A 212 22.22 -19.39 1.02
N ALA A 213 21.28 -18.79 0.28
CA ALA A 213 21.57 -17.96 -0.89
C ALA A 213 22.37 -16.70 -0.55
N ALA A 214 22.12 -16.11 0.62
CA ALA A 214 22.87 -14.97 1.13
C ALA A 214 24.25 -15.35 1.69
N GLY A 215 24.59 -16.65 1.74
CA GLY A 215 25.88 -17.12 2.29
C GLY A 215 26.04 -16.82 3.78
N LEU A 216 24.94 -16.77 4.55
CA LEU A 216 25.01 -16.52 5.99
C LEU A 216 25.70 -17.70 6.69
N PRO A 217 26.44 -17.44 7.79
CA PRO A 217 27.03 -18.51 8.59
C PRO A 217 25.93 -19.30 9.29
N ILE A 218 25.71 -20.54 8.85
CA ILE A 218 24.69 -21.47 9.36
C ILE A 218 25.40 -22.65 10.02
N ASN A 219 24.95 -23.07 11.21
CA ASN A 219 25.57 -24.15 11.99
C ASN A 219 25.12 -25.56 11.57
N ARG A 220 24.42 -25.66 10.45
CA ARG A 220 23.77 -26.87 9.93
C ARG A 220 24.07 -27.01 8.44
N PRO A 221 24.31 -28.22 7.92
CA PRO A 221 24.42 -28.43 6.48
C PRO A 221 23.07 -28.12 5.81
N VAL A 222 23.05 -27.16 4.91
CA VAL A 222 21.86 -26.81 4.11
C VAL A 222 22.06 -27.32 2.69
N GLN A 223 20.99 -27.81 2.07
CA GLN A 223 21.03 -28.19 0.65
C GLN A 223 21.18 -26.94 -0.21
N GLU A 224 21.76 -27.09 -1.40
CA GLU A 224 21.86 -25.98 -2.35
C GLU A 224 20.44 -25.45 -2.66
N PRO A 225 20.18 -24.14 -2.49
CA PRO A 225 18.85 -23.60 -2.66
C PRO A 225 18.45 -23.70 -4.13
N THR A 226 17.26 -24.24 -4.38
CA THR A 226 16.75 -24.49 -5.74
C THR A 226 15.81 -23.40 -6.21
N THR A 227 15.21 -22.65 -5.29
CA THR A 227 14.19 -21.63 -5.61
C THR A 227 14.73 -20.22 -5.43
N VAL A 228 15.48 -19.98 -4.35
CA VAL A 228 16.14 -18.70 -4.08
C VAL A 228 17.61 -18.81 -4.50
N THR A 229 17.95 -18.32 -5.68
CA THR A 229 19.32 -18.40 -6.21
C THR A 229 20.20 -17.22 -5.82
N ALA A 230 19.58 -16.09 -5.46
CA ALA A 230 20.26 -14.87 -5.03
C ALA A 230 19.33 -14.02 -4.14
N PRO A 231 19.89 -13.14 -3.28
CA PRO A 231 19.10 -12.10 -2.62
C PRO A 231 18.39 -11.20 -3.64
N THR A 232 17.24 -10.63 -3.25
CA THR A 232 16.48 -9.71 -4.11
C THR A 232 17.13 -8.34 -4.21
N ASP A 233 18.03 -8.04 -3.28
CA ASP A 233 18.61 -6.72 -3.03
C ASP A 233 17.56 -5.65 -2.66
N TYR A 234 16.35 -6.07 -2.27
CA TYR A 234 15.29 -5.15 -1.84
C TYR A 234 15.71 -4.37 -0.59
N ALA A 235 16.29 -5.06 0.39
CA ALA A 235 16.81 -4.44 1.60
C ALA A 235 17.89 -3.36 1.32
N PRO A 236 18.97 -3.66 0.56
CA PRO A 236 19.94 -2.66 0.10
C PRO A 236 19.31 -1.50 -0.70
N ALA A 237 18.40 -1.80 -1.63
CA ALA A 237 17.71 -0.82 -2.45
C ALA A 237 16.91 0.18 -1.59
N LEU A 238 16.20 -0.32 -0.58
CA LEU A 238 15.47 0.51 0.36
C LEU A 238 16.40 1.38 1.18
N LEU A 239 17.51 0.85 1.67
CA LEU A 239 18.50 1.63 2.42
C LEU A 239 19.18 2.69 1.56
N ALA A 240 19.36 2.43 0.26
CA ALA A 240 19.92 3.40 -0.68
C ALA A 240 18.95 4.54 -0.98
N GLY A 241 17.67 4.24 -1.22
CA GLY A 241 16.62 5.23 -1.47
C GLY A 241 16.17 5.97 -0.21
N TRP A 242 16.22 5.33 0.95
CA TRP A 242 15.92 5.94 2.25
C TRP A 242 17.13 6.72 2.77
N ARG A 243 17.43 7.85 2.15
CA ARG A 243 18.27 8.88 2.79
C ARG A 243 17.37 9.89 3.50
N PRO A 244 17.14 9.76 4.82
CA PRO A 244 16.32 10.70 5.58
C PRO A 244 17.02 12.06 5.55
N GLY A 245 16.52 13.00 4.75
CA GLY A 245 17.04 14.36 4.69
C GLY A 245 17.92 14.70 3.49
N GLY A 246 17.84 13.97 2.37
CA GLY A 246 18.44 14.37 1.09
C GLY A 246 17.74 15.57 0.44
N GLY A 247 17.53 16.66 1.17
CA GLY A 247 17.21 17.95 0.59
C GLY A 247 18.38 18.38 -0.30
N GLY A 248 18.19 18.31 -1.62
CA GLY A 248 19.06 18.91 -2.61
C GLY A 248 19.02 20.44 -2.51
N GLY A 249 19.60 20.98 -1.44
CA GLY A 249 19.58 22.40 -1.12
C GLY A 249 20.83 22.81 -0.37
N GLY A 250 21.85 23.20 -1.12
CA GLY A 250 23.07 23.79 -0.57
C GLY A 250 24.32 23.31 -1.30
N GLY A 251 24.47 23.70 -2.57
CA GLY A 251 25.79 23.71 -3.17
C GLY A 251 26.69 24.61 -2.35
N GLU A 252 27.56 24.03 -1.54
CA GLU A 252 28.78 24.71 -1.13
C GLU A 252 29.57 25.00 -2.43
N PRO A 253 29.99 26.24 -2.67
CA PRO A 253 30.89 26.55 -3.78
C PRO A 253 32.22 25.86 -3.49
N GLN A 254 32.45 24.71 -4.12
CA GLN A 254 33.79 24.14 -4.19
C GLN A 254 34.60 24.99 -5.18
N ASP A 255 35.56 25.72 -4.63
CA ASP A 255 36.59 26.42 -5.37
C ASP A 255 37.31 25.46 -6.33
N GLU A 256 37.27 25.87 -7.59
CA GLU A 256 37.70 25.17 -8.79
C GLU A 256 39.24 25.10 -8.82
N ALA A 257 39.81 23.93 -8.53
CA ALA A 257 41.21 23.61 -8.81
C ALA A 257 41.29 22.39 -9.74
N ALA A 258 41.59 22.69 -10.99
CA ALA A 258 41.70 21.80 -12.14
C ALA A 258 42.52 20.51 -11.91
N ALA A 259 41.94 19.37 -12.29
CA ALA A 259 42.66 18.15 -12.70
C ALA A 259 41.80 17.33 -13.68
N PRO A 260 42.40 16.57 -14.62
CA PRO A 260 41.80 16.29 -15.91
C PRO A 260 40.96 15.01 -15.97
N GLU A 261 39.96 15.11 -16.85
CA GLU A 261 39.19 14.11 -17.59
C GLU A 261 39.74 12.67 -17.61
N THR A 262 39.16 11.82 -16.78
CA THR A 262 38.94 10.39 -17.10
C THR A 262 37.53 10.00 -16.65
N ALA A 263 36.53 10.42 -17.43
CA ALA A 263 35.13 10.06 -17.24
C ALA A 263 34.88 8.65 -17.83
N ALA A 264 35.12 7.62 -17.03
CA ALA A 264 34.50 6.31 -17.22
C ALA A 264 33.19 6.31 -16.42
N SER A 265 32.08 6.40 -17.15
CA SER A 265 30.70 6.32 -16.67
C SER A 265 30.40 4.95 -16.07
N VAL A 266 30.74 4.77 -14.79
CA VAL A 266 30.44 3.58 -14.00
C VAL A 266 29.22 3.87 -13.11
N GLU A 267 28.10 3.27 -13.52
CA GLU A 267 27.07 2.65 -12.67
C GLU A 267 26.19 3.55 -11.77
N ASP A 268 25.33 4.36 -12.39
CA ASP A 268 24.11 4.91 -11.76
C ASP A 268 22.93 3.90 -11.81
N GLY A 269 23.21 2.63 -12.15
CA GLY A 269 22.18 1.59 -12.34
C GLY A 269 21.60 1.02 -11.04
N GLY A 270 22.22 1.32 -9.89
CA GLY A 270 21.78 0.84 -8.58
C GLY A 270 20.44 1.45 -8.15
N ASP A 271 20.20 2.71 -8.48
CA ASP A 271 18.99 3.44 -8.07
C ASP A 271 17.75 2.95 -8.83
N VAL A 272 17.87 2.77 -10.16
CA VAL A 272 16.77 2.31 -11.04
C VAL A 272 16.23 0.96 -10.59
N ARG A 273 17.13 0.00 -10.29
CA ARG A 273 16.71 -1.33 -9.85
C ARG A 273 16.01 -1.29 -8.50
N GLY A 274 16.50 -0.47 -7.57
CA GLY A 274 15.88 -0.34 -6.26
C GLY A 274 14.46 0.23 -6.35
N ALA A 275 14.28 1.30 -7.13
CA ALA A 275 12.97 1.87 -7.42
C ALA A 275 12.04 0.84 -8.08
N ALA A 276 12.55 0.06 -9.05
CA ALA A 276 11.76 -0.94 -9.75
C ALA A 276 11.29 -2.08 -8.84
N VAL A 277 12.17 -2.60 -7.96
CA VAL A 277 11.80 -3.65 -6.99
C VAL A 277 10.77 -3.11 -6.00
N HIS A 278 10.95 -1.89 -5.50
CA HIS A 278 9.99 -1.27 -4.60
C HIS A 278 8.61 -1.09 -5.25
N LEU A 279 8.58 -0.62 -6.50
CA LEU A 279 7.36 -0.58 -7.31
C LEU A 279 6.72 -1.95 -7.45
N LEU A 280 7.49 -3.02 -7.72
CA LEU A 280 6.95 -4.36 -7.85
C LEU A 280 6.33 -4.86 -6.54
N VAL A 281 6.98 -4.62 -5.39
CA VAL A 281 6.45 -5.02 -4.08
C VAL A 281 5.17 -4.24 -3.73
N ALA A 282 5.16 -2.93 -3.94
CA ALA A 282 3.98 -2.11 -3.73
C ALA A 282 2.84 -2.51 -4.68
N PHE A 283 3.14 -2.81 -5.94
CA PHE A 283 2.18 -3.32 -6.90
C PHE A 283 1.54 -4.64 -6.45
N MET A 284 2.33 -5.61 -5.98
CA MET A 284 1.79 -6.90 -5.51
C MET A 284 0.78 -6.71 -4.37
N GLY A 285 1.09 -5.87 -3.38
CA GLY A 285 0.15 -5.56 -2.31
C GLY A 285 -1.09 -4.80 -2.81
N ALA A 286 -0.91 -3.88 -3.77
CA ALA A 286 -2.01 -3.10 -4.32
C ALA A 286 -3.01 -3.96 -5.12
N VAL A 287 -2.53 -4.94 -5.88
CA VAL A 287 -3.39 -5.87 -6.63
C VAL A 287 -4.24 -6.75 -5.69
N LEU A 288 -3.76 -7.02 -4.47
CA LEU A 288 -4.54 -7.68 -3.43
C LEU A 288 -5.59 -6.75 -2.77
N GLY A 289 -5.67 -5.50 -3.20
CA GLY A 289 -6.60 -4.51 -2.66
C GLY A 289 -6.08 -3.77 -1.42
N ALA A 290 -4.80 -3.86 -1.08
CA ALA A 290 -4.23 -3.07 0.01
C ALA A 290 -4.11 -1.59 -0.41
N PRO A 291 -4.90 -0.67 0.18
CA PRO A 291 -4.90 0.73 -0.25
C PRO A 291 -3.58 1.43 0.05
N TYR A 292 -2.92 1.03 1.15
CA TYR A 292 -1.59 1.52 1.50
C TYR A 292 -0.57 1.19 0.41
N SER A 293 -0.57 -0.05 -0.09
CA SER A 293 0.33 -0.48 -1.15
C SER A 293 0.08 0.24 -2.48
N LEU A 294 -1.18 0.56 -2.81
CA LEU A 294 -1.49 1.39 -3.98
C LEU A 294 -0.91 2.81 -3.83
N GLN A 295 -1.06 3.43 -2.66
CA GLN A 295 -0.50 4.75 -2.40
C GLN A 295 1.03 4.74 -2.50
N GLN A 296 1.69 3.73 -1.95
CA GLN A 296 3.15 3.57 -2.04
C GLN A 296 3.62 3.33 -3.48
N PHE A 297 2.88 2.53 -4.26
CA PHE A 297 3.16 2.33 -5.68
C PHE A 297 3.12 3.66 -6.44
N LEU A 298 2.10 4.48 -6.22
CA LEU A 298 1.95 5.77 -6.88
C LEU A 298 3.01 6.79 -6.44
N ALA A 299 3.34 6.83 -5.15
CA ALA A 299 4.41 7.69 -4.64
C ALA A 299 5.76 7.33 -5.26
N ALA A 300 6.13 6.04 -5.22
CA ALA A 300 7.35 5.55 -5.84
C ALA A 300 7.40 5.78 -7.37
N ALA A 301 6.26 5.65 -8.04
CA ALA A 301 6.17 5.93 -9.48
C ALA A 301 6.39 7.42 -9.77
N ALA A 302 5.85 8.30 -8.94
CA ALA A 302 6.05 9.75 -9.06
C ALA A 302 7.50 10.14 -8.78
N ASP A 303 8.14 9.53 -7.77
CA ASP A 303 9.55 9.78 -7.44
C ASP A 303 10.46 9.31 -8.58
N ALA A 304 10.23 8.11 -9.12
CA ALA A 304 10.98 7.60 -10.26
C ALA A 304 10.76 8.43 -11.54
N TYR A 305 9.54 8.93 -11.75
CA TYR A 305 9.21 9.85 -12.84
C TYR A 305 9.99 11.16 -12.70
N ALA A 306 10.02 11.74 -11.49
CA ALA A 306 10.75 12.97 -11.19
C ALA A 306 12.28 12.79 -11.33
N ALA A 307 12.79 11.59 -11.01
CA ALA A 307 14.18 11.21 -11.24
C ALA A 307 14.53 10.98 -12.74
N GLY A 308 13.55 11.01 -13.64
CA GLY A 308 13.76 10.83 -15.07
C GLY A 308 13.98 9.37 -15.48
N HIS A 309 13.56 8.41 -14.65
CA HIS A 309 13.48 7.01 -15.04
C HIS A 309 12.27 6.80 -15.94
N SER A 310 12.48 6.11 -17.06
CA SER A 310 11.39 5.71 -17.95
C SER A 310 10.69 4.47 -17.42
N ALA A 311 9.42 4.29 -17.79
CA ALA A 311 8.68 3.07 -17.46
C ALA A 311 9.40 1.81 -17.99
N ALA A 312 10.00 1.90 -19.19
CA ALA A 312 10.71 0.80 -19.83
C ALA A 312 12.01 0.42 -19.08
N GLU A 313 12.75 1.40 -18.56
CA GLU A 313 13.94 1.15 -17.74
C GLU A 313 13.57 0.45 -16.43
N LEU A 314 12.54 0.92 -15.73
CA LEU A 314 12.07 0.30 -14.49
C LEU A 314 11.59 -1.14 -14.74
N LEU A 315 10.83 -1.37 -15.81
CA LEU A 315 10.41 -2.72 -16.19
C LEU A 315 11.59 -3.61 -16.60
N GLY A 316 12.59 -3.05 -17.28
CA GLY A 316 13.79 -3.75 -17.73
C GLY A 316 14.79 -4.06 -16.61
N ALA A 317 14.77 -3.29 -15.53
CA ALA A 317 15.58 -3.52 -14.34
C ALA A 317 15.11 -4.73 -13.50
N LEU A 318 13.86 -5.17 -13.71
CA LEU A 318 13.29 -6.35 -13.07
C LEU A 318 13.60 -7.62 -13.85
N LYS A 319 13.91 -8.70 -13.13
CA LYS A 319 14.18 -10.02 -13.71
C LYS A 319 12.86 -10.75 -13.98
N GLY A 320 12.82 -11.56 -15.04
CA GLY A 320 11.64 -12.38 -15.37
C GLY A 320 11.18 -13.28 -14.22
N ASP A 321 12.13 -13.82 -13.47
CA ASP A 321 11.87 -14.70 -12.32
C ASP A 321 11.17 -13.99 -11.17
N GLU A 322 11.36 -12.67 -11.01
CA GLU A 322 10.70 -11.87 -9.96
C GLU A 322 9.19 -11.80 -10.21
N PHE A 323 8.77 -11.74 -11.48
CA PHE A 323 7.35 -11.80 -11.87
C PHE A 323 6.75 -13.20 -11.74
N LEU A 324 7.52 -14.24 -12.05
CA LEU A 324 7.14 -15.64 -11.81
C LEU A 324 6.85 -15.88 -10.33
N GLN A 325 7.76 -15.39 -9.49
CA GLN A 325 7.69 -15.55 -8.05
C GLN A 325 6.66 -14.64 -7.38
N ALA A 326 6.15 -13.61 -8.07
CA ALA A 326 5.07 -12.76 -7.59
C ALA A 326 3.77 -13.54 -7.31
N GLY A 327 3.64 -14.75 -7.87
CA GLY A 327 2.50 -15.65 -7.71
C GLY A 327 1.27 -15.09 -8.39
N GLY A 328 0.70 -15.79 -9.39
CA GLY A 328 -0.38 -15.29 -10.25
C GLY A 328 -1.39 -14.39 -9.53
N LEU A 329 -1.20 -13.07 -9.64
CA LEU A 329 -1.92 -12.04 -8.87
C LEU A 329 -3.38 -11.91 -9.31
N LEU A 330 -3.69 -12.41 -10.50
CA LEU A 330 -5.04 -12.53 -11.01
C LEU A 330 -5.41 -14.02 -11.05
N PRO A 331 -6.58 -14.42 -10.53
CA PRO A 331 -7.13 -15.75 -10.73
C PRO A 331 -7.56 -15.88 -12.20
N VAL A 332 -6.61 -15.97 -13.11
CA VAL A 332 -6.86 -16.31 -14.51
C VAL A 332 -6.97 -17.83 -14.56
N ALA A 333 -8.06 -18.34 -15.13
CA ALA A 333 -8.24 -19.76 -15.36
C ALA A 333 -7.01 -20.31 -16.10
N ALA A 334 -6.25 -21.16 -15.41
CA ALA A 334 -5.02 -21.85 -15.83
C ALA A 334 -4.49 -21.44 -17.23
N PRO A 335 -3.72 -20.35 -17.31
CA PRO A 335 -2.92 -20.05 -18.51
C PRO A 335 -2.03 -21.25 -18.89
N GLY A 336 -1.80 -21.43 -20.20
CA GLY A 336 -0.92 -22.49 -20.69
C GLY A 336 0.51 -22.32 -20.14
N PRO A 337 1.30 -23.41 -20.03
CA PRO A 337 2.67 -23.34 -19.52
C PRO A 337 3.48 -22.31 -20.33
N GLY A 338 4.03 -21.31 -19.64
CA GLY A 338 4.81 -20.20 -20.22
C GLY A 338 4.07 -18.86 -20.38
N THR A 339 2.75 -18.80 -20.20
CA THR A 339 1.98 -17.54 -20.33
C THR A 339 1.76 -16.79 -19.01
N GLU A 340 1.98 -17.42 -17.86
CA GLU A 340 1.81 -16.78 -16.53
C GLU A 340 2.78 -15.62 -16.29
N VAL A 341 4.04 -15.79 -16.71
CA VAL A 341 5.13 -14.80 -16.54
C VAL A 341 4.77 -13.48 -17.21
N ASP A 342 4.08 -13.58 -18.34
CA ASP A 342 3.78 -12.45 -19.19
C ASP A 342 2.63 -11.62 -18.61
N ILE A 343 1.62 -12.26 -18.01
CA ILE A 343 0.42 -11.55 -17.49
C ILE A 343 0.79 -10.61 -16.34
N THR A 344 1.52 -11.08 -15.33
CA THR A 344 1.89 -10.24 -14.18
C THR A 344 2.81 -9.11 -14.59
N ARG A 345 3.77 -9.39 -15.48
CA ARG A 345 4.66 -8.37 -16.05
C ARG A 345 3.91 -7.33 -16.87
N GLN A 346 2.99 -7.74 -17.73
CA GLN A 346 2.15 -6.86 -18.54
C GLN A 346 1.24 -5.99 -17.66
N LEU A 347 0.63 -6.57 -16.63
CA LEU A 347 -0.23 -5.83 -15.70
C LEU A 347 0.56 -4.77 -14.95
N PHE A 348 1.73 -5.12 -14.42
CA PHE A 348 2.64 -4.18 -13.77
C PHE A 348 3.04 -3.04 -14.72
N ALA A 349 3.45 -3.39 -15.94
CA ALA A 349 3.86 -2.43 -16.96
C ALA A 349 2.71 -1.48 -17.34
N ARG A 350 1.49 -1.99 -17.45
CA ARG A 350 0.29 -1.21 -17.73
C ARG A 350 -0.09 -0.27 -16.58
N TRP A 351 0.06 -0.69 -15.33
CA TRP A 351 -0.15 0.19 -14.16
C TRP A 351 0.86 1.32 -14.13
N LEU A 352 2.14 1.01 -14.31
CA LEU A 352 3.22 2.00 -14.33
C LEU A 352 3.01 3.02 -15.46
N SER A 353 2.67 2.52 -16.66
CA SER A 353 2.37 3.37 -17.81
C SER A 353 1.13 4.25 -17.58
N SER A 354 0.09 3.71 -16.94
CA SER A 354 -1.12 4.48 -16.60
C SER A 354 -0.81 5.62 -15.63
N ALA A 355 0.03 5.37 -14.62
CA ALA A 355 0.48 6.40 -13.69
C ALA A 355 1.29 7.49 -14.43
N TYR A 356 2.24 7.10 -15.28
CA TYR A 356 3.10 8.03 -16.03
C TYR A 356 2.28 8.90 -17.00
N PHE A 357 1.36 8.30 -17.76
CA PHE A 357 0.44 9.08 -18.61
C PHE A 357 -0.44 10.02 -17.79
N THR A 358 -0.85 9.63 -16.59
CA THR A 358 -1.65 10.50 -15.70
C THR A 358 -0.82 11.69 -15.24
N PHE A 359 0.42 11.47 -14.79
CA PHE A 359 1.34 12.54 -14.39
C PHE A 359 1.58 13.53 -15.54
N ALA A 360 1.87 13.00 -16.73
CA ALA A 360 2.07 13.80 -17.94
C ALA A 360 0.83 14.64 -18.31
N SER A 361 -0.35 14.03 -18.28
CA SER A 361 -1.62 14.66 -18.65
C SER A 361 -2.01 15.79 -17.70
N LEU A 362 -1.58 15.70 -16.44
CA LEU A 362 -1.80 16.73 -15.41
C LEU A 362 -0.68 17.78 -15.35
N GLY A 363 0.28 17.73 -16.30
CA GLY A 363 1.32 18.73 -16.44
C GLY A 363 2.53 18.54 -15.52
N ALA A 364 2.69 17.38 -14.87
CA ALA A 364 3.93 17.07 -14.16
C ALA A 364 5.06 16.94 -15.19
N ALA A 365 6.09 17.78 -15.10
CA ALA A 365 7.17 17.80 -16.08
C ALA A 365 8.09 16.58 -15.89
N PHE A 366 8.20 15.73 -16.91
CA PHE A 366 9.29 14.77 -16.98
C PHE A 366 10.59 15.52 -17.28
N PRO A 367 11.73 15.20 -16.64
CA PRO A 367 12.98 15.92 -16.84
C PRO A 367 13.31 16.07 -18.34
N PRO A 368 13.42 17.30 -18.90
CA PRO A 368 13.51 17.50 -20.35
C PRO A 368 14.72 16.80 -20.99
N ALA A 369 15.84 16.76 -20.28
CA ALA A 369 17.04 16.04 -20.72
C ALA A 369 16.79 14.53 -20.84
N ALA A 370 16.05 13.94 -19.90
CA ALA A 370 15.66 12.53 -19.95
C ALA A 370 14.60 12.28 -21.03
N ALA A 371 13.62 13.17 -21.18
CA ALA A 371 12.59 13.07 -22.22
C ALA A 371 13.19 13.03 -23.63
N ALA A 372 14.16 13.91 -23.91
CA ALA A 372 14.83 14.00 -25.20
C ALA A 372 15.65 12.75 -25.52
N ALA A 373 16.25 12.12 -24.50
CA ALA A 373 17.05 10.92 -24.65
C ALA A 373 16.23 9.62 -24.76
N LYS A 374 14.97 9.62 -24.28
CA LYS A 374 14.16 8.42 -24.07
C LYS A 374 12.80 8.54 -24.77
N PRO A 375 12.72 8.25 -26.09
CA PRO A 375 11.42 8.18 -26.77
C PRO A 375 10.58 7.08 -26.12
N GLY A 376 9.30 7.37 -25.85
CA GLY A 376 8.43 6.41 -25.18
C GLY A 376 8.68 6.26 -23.67
N TRP A 377 9.22 7.28 -23.01
CA TRP A 377 9.49 7.23 -21.57
C TRP A 377 8.26 6.89 -20.70
N ALA A 378 7.05 7.18 -21.19
CA ALA A 378 5.79 7.04 -20.46
C ALA A 378 5.19 5.63 -20.45
N TRP A 379 5.71 4.71 -21.27
CA TRP A 379 5.09 3.41 -21.46
C TRP A 379 6.11 2.26 -21.45
N ALA A 380 5.66 1.11 -20.97
CA ALA A 380 6.44 -0.12 -20.91
C ALA A 380 5.53 -1.32 -21.17
N GLY A 381 6.06 -2.35 -21.83
CA GLY A 381 5.42 -3.65 -21.98
C GLY A 381 4.10 -3.68 -22.76
N ALA A 382 3.57 -2.53 -23.18
CA ALA A 382 2.30 -2.40 -23.90
C ALA A 382 2.51 -2.48 -25.41
N GLY A 383 3.16 -3.55 -25.90
CA GLY A 383 3.23 -3.85 -27.33
C GLY A 383 3.83 -2.73 -28.19
N ASP A 384 3.05 -2.25 -29.16
CA ASP A 384 3.41 -1.21 -30.13
C ASP A 384 2.83 0.17 -29.78
N GLU A 385 3.20 1.21 -30.53
CA GLU A 385 2.74 2.57 -30.27
C GLU A 385 1.21 2.72 -30.28
N VAL A 386 0.50 1.81 -30.96
CA VAL A 386 -0.97 1.83 -31.02
C VAL A 386 -1.55 1.50 -29.65
N GLU A 387 -1.02 0.49 -28.98
CA GLU A 387 -1.41 0.14 -27.60
C GLU A 387 -1.05 1.26 -26.61
N ALA A 388 0.11 1.90 -26.78
CA ALA A 388 0.49 3.08 -25.99
C ALA A 388 -0.54 4.21 -26.11
N ASN A 389 -0.94 4.52 -27.35
CA ASN A 389 -1.92 5.57 -27.65
C ASN A 389 -3.31 5.21 -27.13
N ALA A 390 -3.72 3.95 -27.22
CA ALA A 390 -4.97 3.47 -26.64
C ALA A 390 -4.98 3.63 -25.11
N LEU A 391 -3.85 3.35 -24.46
CA LEU A 391 -3.69 3.54 -23.02
C LEU A 391 -3.75 5.02 -22.63
N ALA A 392 -3.07 5.90 -23.38
CA ALA A 392 -3.13 7.34 -23.17
C ALA A 392 -4.57 7.87 -23.35
N ALA A 393 -5.29 7.41 -24.37
CA ALA A 393 -6.69 7.77 -24.59
C ALA A 393 -7.60 7.31 -23.43
N PHE A 394 -7.37 6.09 -22.91
CA PHE A 394 -8.07 5.60 -21.72
C PHE A 394 -7.84 6.50 -20.50
N VAL A 395 -6.59 6.92 -20.25
CA VAL A 395 -6.26 7.84 -19.14
C VAL A 395 -6.97 9.17 -19.31
N ALA A 396 -6.89 9.77 -20.51
CA ALA A 396 -7.54 11.06 -20.80
C ALA A 396 -9.07 11.00 -20.60
N GLN A 397 -9.72 9.95 -21.08
CA GLN A 397 -11.17 9.75 -20.88
C GLN A 397 -11.53 9.56 -19.41
N THR A 398 -10.69 8.84 -18.66
CA THR A 398 -10.91 8.61 -17.23
C THR A 398 -10.79 9.92 -16.44
N LEU A 399 -9.77 10.73 -16.72
CA LEU A 399 -9.60 12.05 -16.10
C LEU A 399 -10.80 12.97 -16.39
N ALA A 400 -11.23 13.04 -17.66
CA ALA A 400 -12.40 13.84 -18.05
C ALA A 400 -13.69 13.37 -17.35
N ARG A 401 -13.86 12.05 -17.16
CA ARG A 401 -14.99 11.49 -16.42
C ARG A 401 -14.96 11.90 -14.96
N VAL A 402 -13.82 11.73 -14.28
CA VAL A 402 -13.66 12.10 -12.87
C VAL A 402 -13.91 13.59 -12.65
N GLU A 403 -13.41 14.45 -13.55
CA GLU A 403 -13.68 15.89 -13.51
C GLU A 403 -15.16 16.23 -13.71
N ALA A 404 -15.85 15.55 -14.63
CA ALA A 404 -17.29 15.73 -14.83
C ALA A 404 -18.10 15.27 -13.61
N GLU A 405 -17.73 14.16 -12.98
CA GLU A 405 -18.35 13.64 -11.76
C GLU A 405 -18.13 14.59 -10.57
N GLU A 406 -16.92 15.12 -10.40
CA GLU A 406 -16.63 16.14 -9.38
C GLU A 406 -17.39 17.44 -9.62
N ALA A 407 -17.52 17.88 -10.87
CA ALA A 407 -18.30 19.06 -11.24
C ALA A 407 -19.80 18.86 -10.98
N GLU A 408 -20.34 17.67 -11.28
CA GLU A 408 -21.73 17.32 -10.94
C GLU A 408 -21.91 17.27 -9.42
N ALA A 409 -20.99 16.65 -8.68
CA ALA A 409 -21.04 16.58 -7.22
C ALA A 409 -20.98 17.97 -6.57
N ALA A 410 -20.13 18.86 -7.09
CA ALA A 410 -20.06 20.26 -6.65
C ALA A 410 -21.36 21.03 -6.96
N ALA A 411 -21.95 20.81 -8.14
CA ALA A 411 -23.22 21.43 -8.52
C ALA A 411 -24.40 20.93 -7.67
N VAL A 412 -24.43 19.63 -7.34
CA VAL A 412 -25.44 19.03 -6.47
C VAL A 412 -25.26 19.48 -5.03
N GLY A 413 -24.03 19.54 -4.52
CA GLY A 413 -23.75 20.08 -3.19
C GLY A 413 -24.18 21.55 -3.06
N ALA A 414 -23.86 22.37 -4.06
CA ALA A 414 -24.32 23.76 -4.11
C ALA A 414 -25.85 23.87 -4.21
N ALA A 415 -26.51 22.93 -4.89
CA ALA A 415 -27.97 22.87 -4.99
C ALA A 415 -28.65 22.30 -3.74
N ALA A 416 -27.97 21.48 -2.93
CA ALA A 416 -28.47 20.97 -1.66
C ALA A 416 -28.45 22.03 -0.55
N ASP A 417 -27.51 22.99 -0.63
CA ASP A 417 -27.48 24.18 0.22
C ASP A 417 -28.53 25.25 -0.20
N VAL A 418 -29.13 25.10 -1.39
CA VAL A 418 -30.34 25.83 -1.77
C VAL A 418 -31.53 24.96 -1.34
N PRO A 419 -32.42 25.41 -0.43
CA PRO A 419 -33.51 24.58 0.06
C PRO A 419 -34.62 24.44 -1.00
N VAL A 420 -34.37 23.66 -2.06
CA VAL A 420 -35.32 23.37 -3.14
C VAL A 420 -36.48 22.51 -2.64
N GLU A 421 -36.23 21.65 -1.64
CA GLU A 421 -37.31 20.94 -0.95
C GLU A 421 -38.22 21.91 -0.19
N ALA A 422 -37.71 22.99 0.40
CA ALA A 422 -38.56 23.93 1.13
C ALA A 422 -39.56 24.64 0.19
N ASP A 423 -39.17 24.96 -1.03
CA ASP A 423 -40.05 25.65 -1.98
C ASP A 423 -41.07 24.72 -2.66
N GLN A 424 -40.69 23.49 -3.03
CA GLN A 424 -41.66 22.53 -3.60
C GLN A 424 -42.62 21.97 -2.56
N LEU A 425 -42.13 21.74 -1.33
CA LEU A 425 -42.94 21.33 -0.19
C LEU A 425 -43.83 22.48 0.28
N ALA A 426 -43.34 23.73 0.32
CA ALA A 426 -44.16 24.91 0.60
C ALA A 426 -45.21 25.13 -0.50
N ALA A 427 -44.88 24.94 -1.78
CA ALA A 427 -45.85 25.03 -2.87
C ALA A 427 -46.95 23.96 -2.75
N ARG A 428 -46.59 22.71 -2.44
CA ARG A 428 -47.55 21.61 -2.23
C ARG A 428 -48.41 21.78 -0.96
N ILE A 429 -47.81 22.27 0.14
CA ILE A 429 -48.55 22.57 1.38
C ILE A 429 -49.46 23.77 1.18
N SER A 430 -49.04 24.76 0.41
CA SER A 430 -49.85 25.91 0.03
C SER A 430 -51.07 25.50 -0.81
N THR A 431 -50.92 24.53 -1.72
CA THR A 431 -52.07 23.95 -2.46
C THR A 431 -53.02 23.15 -1.57
N LEU A 432 -52.52 22.48 -0.53
CA LEU A 432 -53.37 21.77 0.45
C LEU A 432 -54.15 22.73 1.36
N HIS A 433 -53.57 23.88 1.70
CA HIS A 433 -54.16 24.83 2.65
C HIS A 433 -54.83 26.05 1.99
N ASN A 434 -54.93 26.10 0.65
CA ASN A 434 -55.49 27.22 -0.13
C ASN A 434 -54.97 28.61 0.30
N THR A 435 -53.76 28.67 0.87
CA THR A 435 -53.15 29.90 1.39
C THR A 435 -51.64 29.87 1.13
N PRO A 436 -51.04 30.95 0.59
CA PRO A 436 -49.60 31.06 0.39
C PRO A 436 -48.92 31.24 1.75
N LEU A 437 -48.26 30.18 2.24
CA LEU A 437 -47.46 30.21 3.46
C LEU A 437 -45.98 30.29 3.11
N SER A 438 -45.25 31.13 3.84
CA SER A 438 -43.79 31.20 3.78
C SER A 438 -43.16 29.87 4.22
N PRO A 439 -42.03 29.44 3.64
CA PRO A 439 -41.33 28.20 4.02
C PRO A 439 -41.07 28.07 5.54
N CYS A 440 -40.79 29.18 6.22
CA CYS A 440 -40.63 29.22 7.68
C CYS A 440 -41.92 28.89 8.45
N ALA A 441 -43.09 29.35 7.96
CA ALA A 441 -44.37 29.07 8.60
C ALA A 441 -44.74 27.58 8.49
N THR A 442 -44.41 26.96 7.36
CA THR A 442 -44.63 25.54 7.08
C THR A 442 -43.85 24.63 8.04
N LEU A 443 -42.59 24.95 8.30
CA LEU A 443 -41.74 24.24 9.27
C LEU A 443 -42.23 24.39 10.72
N CYS A 444 -42.75 25.57 11.09
CA CYS A 444 -43.34 25.81 12.40
C CYS A 444 -44.66 25.04 12.61
N ILE A 445 -45.50 24.93 11.57
CA ILE A 445 -46.76 24.16 11.62
C ILE A 445 -46.47 22.66 11.71
N ALA A 446 -45.50 22.14 10.94
CA ALA A 446 -45.09 20.74 11.00
C ALA A 446 -44.55 20.34 12.39
N ARG A 447 -43.85 21.24 13.09
CA ARG A 447 -43.40 21.02 14.47
C ARG A 447 -44.53 21.04 15.50
N ALA A 448 -45.62 21.76 15.21
CA ALA A 448 -46.75 21.91 16.13
C ALA A 448 -47.83 20.84 15.94
N ASN A 449 -47.85 20.13 14.80
CA ASN A 449 -48.85 19.11 14.50
C ASN A 449 -48.19 17.78 14.03
N PRO A 450 -48.25 16.71 14.85
CA PRO A 450 -47.64 15.41 14.50
C PRO A 450 -48.26 14.77 13.25
N GLU A 451 -49.53 15.03 12.95
CA GLU A 451 -50.20 14.50 11.76
C GLU A 451 -49.64 15.13 10.46
N ALA A 452 -49.24 16.40 10.51
CA ALA A 452 -48.59 17.08 9.39
C ALA A 452 -47.17 16.54 9.15
N ALA A 453 -46.47 16.09 10.19
CA ALA A 453 -45.16 15.45 10.06
C ALA A 453 -45.25 14.07 9.40
N GLU A 454 -46.27 13.26 9.72
CA GLU A 454 -46.50 11.97 9.06
C GLU A 454 -46.86 12.15 7.57
N GLN A 455 -47.69 13.13 7.23
CA GLN A 455 -48.02 13.44 5.84
C GLN A 455 -46.79 13.91 5.05
N LEU A 456 -45.92 14.72 5.67
CA LEU A 456 -44.66 15.14 5.07
C LEU A 456 -43.71 13.97 4.80
N GLN A 457 -43.63 13.02 5.74
CA GLN A 457 -42.81 11.83 5.59
C GLN A 457 -43.34 10.90 4.49
N ALA A 458 -44.67 10.73 4.39
CA ALA A 458 -45.30 9.96 3.33
C ALA A 458 -45.06 10.57 1.94
N VAL A 459 -45.15 11.90 1.81
CA VAL A 459 -44.87 12.60 0.54
C VAL A 459 -43.41 12.51 0.14
N SER A 460 -42.48 12.61 1.10
CA SER A 460 -41.04 12.41 0.85
C SER A 460 -40.73 10.99 0.35
N GLN A 461 -41.33 9.96 0.97
CA GLN A 461 -41.19 8.57 0.53
C GLN A 461 -41.74 8.35 -0.89
N GLN A 462 -42.90 8.94 -1.20
CA GLN A 462 -43.51 8.84 -2.53
C GLN A 462 -42.65 9.50 -3.62
N ILE A 463 -42.01 10.64 -3.32
CA ILE A 463 -41.07 11.29 -4.24
C ILE A 463 -39.82 10.42 -4.45
N ALA A 464 -39.30 9.80 -3.40
CA ALA A 464 -38.16 8.88 -3.51
C ALA A 464 -38.49 7.63 -4.35
N GLU A 465 -39.70 7.08 -4.23
CA GLU A 465 -40.18 5.98 -5.06
C GLU A 465 -40.40 6.41 -6.52
N GLU A 466 -40.95 7.59 -6.77
CA GLU A 466 -41.13 8.12 -8.12
C GLU A 466 -39.78 8.35 -8.83
N ILE A 467 -38.76 8.84 -8.11
CA ILE A 467 -37.39 8.98 -8.61
C ILE A 467 -36.79 7.60 -8.93
N ARG A 468 -37.04 6.60 -8.06
CA ARG A 468 -36.58 5.21 -8.26
C ARG A 468 -37.25 4.55 -9.47
N GLU A 469 -38.56 4.75 -9.67
CA GLU A 469 -39.33 4.16 -10.76
C GLU A 469 -39.03 4.82 -12.11
N LYS A 470 -38.93 6.16 -12.15
CA LYS A 470 -38.71 6.88 -13.42
C LYS A 470 -37.28 6.81 -13.92
N GLY A 471 -36.32 6.39 -13.09
CA GLY A 471 -34.91 6.29 -13.48
C GLY A 471 -34.31 7.63 -13.93
N THR A 472 -34.95 8.75 -13.57
CA THR A 472 -34.53 10.10 -13.90
C THR A 472 -34.04 10.77 -12.63
N LYS A 473 -32.75 11.13 -12.60
CA LYS A 473 -32.22 12.02 -11.57
C LYS A 473 -32.43 13.45 -12.08
N MET A 474 -33.23 14.27 -11.37
CA MET A 474 -33.47 15.68 -11.72
C MET A 474 -34.05 15.92 -13.13
N GLY A 475 -35.02 15.10 -13.56
CA GLY A 475 -35.74 15.29 -14.84
C GLY A 475 -34.90 15.04 -16.10
N ARG A 476 -33.65 14.58 -15.96
CA ARG A 476 -32.83 14.12 -17.08
C ARG A 476 -32.83 12.60 -17.12
N PRO A 477 -33.01 11.96 -18.29
CA PRO A 477 -32.79 10.53 -18.42
C PRO A 477 -31.34 10.25 -18.05
N VAL A 478 -31.12 9.44 -17.03
CA VAL A 478 -29.78 8.94 -16.73
C VAL A 478 -29.34 8.19 -18.00
N PRO A 479 -28.20 8.55 -18.62
CA PRO A 479 -27.72 7.85 -19.80
C PRO A 479 -27.72 6.36 -19.48
N SER A 480 -28.33 5.55 -20.36
CA SER A 480 -28.33 4.10 -20.21
C SER A 480 -26.89 3.59 -20.41
N MET A 481 -26.04 3.78 -19.41
CA MET A 481 -24.85 2.95 -19.28
C MET A 481 -25.35 1.51 -19.22
N VAL A 482 -24.68 0.64 -19.96
CA VAL A 482 -24.87 -0.80 -19.90
C VAL A 482 -24.72 -1.19 -18.42
N LYS A 483 -25.86 -1.27 -17.71
CA LYS A 483 -25.89 -1.85 -16.37
C LYS A 483 -25.40 -3.26 -16.57
N LEU A 484 -24.21 -3.58 -16.07
CA LEU A 484 -23.77 -4.95 -15.93
C LEU A 484 -24.87 -5.67 -15.16
N PRO A 485 -25.68 -6.56 -15.80
CA PRO A 485 -26.97 -6.95 -15.26
C PRO A 485 -26.87 -7.87 -14.04
N ASP A 486 -25.66 -8.23 -13.63
CA ASP A 486 -25.44 -9.22 -12.59
C ASP A 486 -24.23 -8.83 -11.70
N PRO A 487 -24.44 -8.45 -10.43
CA PRO A 487 -23.36 -8.18 -9.50
C PRO A 487 -22.44 -9.39 -9.28
N SER A 488 -22.93 -10.62 -9.50
CA SER A 488 -22.12 -11.84 -9.37
C SER A 488 -21.09 -12.00 -10.49
N ILE A 489 -21.39 -11.52 -11.71
CA ILE A 489 -20.43 -11.50 -12.83
C ILE A 489 -19.37 -10.41 -12.60
N ALA A 490 -19.76 -9.30 -11.95
CA ALA A 490 -18.85 -8.22 -11.63
C ALA A 490 -17.80 -8.60 -10.56
N GLU A 491 -18.15 -9.51 -9.65
CA GLU A 491 -17.24 -10.01 -8.61
C GLU A 491 -16.30 -11.12 -9.10
N THR A 492 -16.70 -11.86 -10.15
CA THR A 492 -15.96 -13.05 -10.62
C THR A 492 -15.13 -12.81 -11.89
N SER A 493 -15.37 -11.73 -12.62
CA SER A 493 -14.62 -11.42 -13.84
C SER A 493 -13.26 -10.79 -13.53
N SER A 494 -12.18 -11.53 -13.80
CA SER A 494 -10.80 -11.03 -13.68
C SER A 494 -10.54 -9.78 -14.55
N ALA A 495 -11.19 -9.67 -15.70
CA ALA A 495 -11.09 -8.49 -16.57
C ALA A 495 -11.71 -7.24 -15.93
N LEU A 496 -12.85 -7.36 -15.26
CA LEU A 496 -13.47 -6.23 -14.54
C LEU A 496 -12.65 -5.84 -13.30
N VAL A 497 -12.05 -6.81 -12.61
CA VAL A 497 -11.13 -6.54 -11.49
C VAL A 497 -9.91 -5.77 -11.99
N ALA A 498 -9.24 -6.25 -13.03
CA ALA A 498 -8.08 -5.57 -13.62
C ALA A 498 -8.43 -4.15 -14.11
N TRP A 499 -9.61 -3.98 -14.72
CA TRP A 499 -10.08 -2.67 -15.16
C TRP A 499 -10.35 -1.71 -13.99
N ARG A 500 -11.03 -2.16 -12.93
CA ARG A 500 -11.27 -1.35 -11.71
C ARG A 500 -9.97 -0.94 -11.04
N GLN A 501 -9.02 -1.86 -10.96
CA GLN A 501 -7.71 -1.55 -10.40
C GLN A 501 -6.98 -0.50 -11.25
N GLN A 502 -7.05 -0.60 -12.59
CA GLN A 502 -6.46 0.39 -13.46
C GLN A 502 -7.12 1.78 -13.31
N LEU A 503 -8.44 1.85 -13.11
CA LEU A 503 -9.12 3.10 -12.76
C LEU A 503 -8.59 3.67 -11.44
N ALA A 504 -8.43 2.83 -10.40
CA ALA A 504 -7.92 3.25 -9.11
C ALA A 504 -6.49 3.82 -9.19
N VAL A 505 -5.64 3.30 -10.10
CA VAL A 505 -4.32 3.87 -10.39
C VAL A 505 -4.43 5.28 -10.96
N VAL A 506 -5.30 5.51 -11.96
CA VAL A 506 -5.49 6.84 -12.57
C VAL A 506 -6.05 7.84 -11.57
N GLU A 507 -7.08 7.45 -10.81
CA GLU A 507 -7.71 8.29 -9.78
C GLU A 507 -6.72 8.63 -8.66
N GLY A 508 -5.95 7.64 -8.19
CA GLY A 508 -4.92 7.83 -7.17
C GLY A 508 -3.76 8.72 -7.66
N ALA A 509 -3.28 8.50 -8.88
CA ALA A 509 -2.23 9.32 -9.49
C ALA A 509 -2.68 10.77 -9.64
N ARG A 510 -3.93 11.00 -10.07
CA ARG A 510 -4.53 12.33 -10.12
C ARG A 510 -4.57 13.00 -8.75
N ALA A 511 -5.06 12.30 -7.73
CA ALA A 511 -5.13 12.83 -6.38
C ALA A 511 -3.74 13.21 -5.84
N LEU A 512 -2.71 12.42 -6.15
CA LEU A 512 -1.33 12.68 -5.76
C LEU A 512 -0.78 13.97 -6.40
N VAL A 513 -0.92 14.12 -7.73
CA VAL A 513 -0.45 15.31 -8.46
C VAL A 513 -1.19 16.57 -8.02
N LEU A 514 -2.52 16.51 -7.88
CA LEU A 514 -3.29 17.65 -7.38
C LEU A 514 -2.90 18.01 -5.94
N GLY A 515 -2.56 17.03 -5.10
CA GLY A 515 -2.00 17.25 -3.76
C GLY A 515 -0.67 18.01 -3.81
N GLN A 516 0.25 17.58 -4.68
CA GLN A 516 1.53 18.24 -4.90
C GLN A 516 1.40 19.68 -5.39
N LEU A 517 0.53 19.92 -6.39
CA LEU A 517 0.31 21.25 -6.94
C LEU A 517 -0.27 22.21 -5.90
N ARG A 518 -1.21 21.76 -5.07
CA ARG A 518 -1.74 22.56 -3.96
C ARG A 518 -0.67 22.90 -2.93
N GLN A 519 0.23 21.96 -2.64
CA GLN A 519 1.34 22.20 -1.72
C GLN A 519 2.32 23.25 -2.28
N GLN A 520 2.70 23.12 -3.55
CA GLN A 520 3.55 24.12 -4.23
C GLN A 520 2.92 25.51 -4.25
N GLN A 521 1.59 25.60 -4.47
CA GLN A 521 0.88 26.87 -4.42
C GLN A 521 0.85 27.48 -3.02
N ALA A 522 0.75 26.65 -1.98
CA ALA A 522 0.79 27.09 -0.59
C ALA A 522 2.18 27.56 -0.16
N ASP A 523 3.25 26.95 -0.68
CA ASP A 523 4.64 27.34 -0.37
C ASP A 523 5.06 28.67 -1.02
N VAL A 524 4.35 29.12 -2.07
CA VAL A 524 4.61 30.39 -2.79
C VAL A 524 3.87 31.58 -2.17
N GLN A 525 2.79 31.34 -1.41
CA GLN A 525 2.01 32.37 -0.71
C GLN A 525 2.62 32.70 0.65
#